data_AF-A0A8H3Z632-F1
#
_entry.id   AF-A0A8H3Z632-F1
#
_cell.length_a   1.000
_cell.length_b   1.000
_cell.length_c   1.000
_cell.angle_alpha   90.00
_cell.angle_beta   90.00
_cell.angle_gamma   90.00
#
_symmetry.space_group_name_H-M   'P 1'
#
loop_
_entity.id
_entity.type
_entity.pdbx_description
1 polymer ?
#
loop_
_entity_poly.entity_id
_entity_poly.type
_entity_poly.pdbx_seq_one_letter_code
_entity_poly.pdbx_strand_id
1 'polypeptide(L)'
;MLLPDIPCLTNPTHSLNTHSFHPPPSDQPALPLYIPACLTNPAHRFHPPSLEKPLRIQIEGPLLALQKLLPEVSWQIPLSGVYRAPVADATFPLAGGPELAALAFRTVYHRDVRADVDGDMVVRDEYRGWLREARPMLMIDYYGVTFDHLVPIDDTDPEVLQINIVEIEDDGGVYANMYNPFDVDPAEYIGKKVLAVPRCCQKRKGTTDRRRVNDAVNAKDAKDCVGE
;
A
#
# COMPACT_ATOMS: atom_id res chain seq x y z
N MET A 1 11.75 26.11 4.00
CA MET A 1 12.20 25.64 2.67
C MET A 1 11.04 24.90 2.07
N LEU A 2 10.48 25.41 0.97
CA LEU A 2 9.38 24.77 0.24
C LEU A 2 9.96 23.57 -0.51
N LEU A 3 9.33 22.40 -0.36
CA LEU A 3 9.70 21.19 -1.09
C LEU A 3 9.47 21.42 -2.59
N PRO A 4 10.37 20.98 -3.49
CA PRO A 4 10.08 20.92 -4.92
C PRO A 4 8.86 20.01 -5.15
N ASP A 5 7.94 20.49 -5.98
CA ASP A 5 6.70 19.81 -6.36
C ASP A 5 6.97 18.43 -6.97
N ILE A 6 6.21 17.45 -6.52
CA ILE A 6 6.18 16.11 -7.10
C ILE A 6 4.87 16.04 -7.86
N PRO A 7 4.88 16.05 -9.19
CA PRO A 7 3.67 16.25 -9.98
C PRO A 7 2.53 15.30 -9.59
N CYS A 8 2.78 14.01 -9.36
CA CYS A 8 1.74 13.04 -8.98
C CYS A 8 1.26 13.13 -7.52
N LEU A 9 2.01 13.75 -6.59
CA LEU A 9 1.63 13.88 -5.17
C LEU A 9 1.20 15.31 -4.79
N THR A 10 1.59 16.32 -5.56
CA THR A 10 1.27 17.74 -5.29
C THR A 10 0.47 18.40 -6.40
N ASN A 11 0.34 17.77 -7.58
CA ASN A 11 -0.51 18.24 -8.66
C ASN A 11 -1.54 17.16 -9.04
N PRO A 12 -2.74 17.17 -8.45
CA PRO A 12 -3.79 16.22 -8.80
C PRO A 12 -4.22 16.27 -10.28
N THR A 13 -3.92 17.36 -11.01
CA THR A 13 -4.12 17.39 -12.47
C THR A 13 -3.05 16.64 -13.25
N HIS A 14 -1.85 16.41 -12.69
CA HIS A 14 -0.85 15.54 -13.30
C HIS A 14 -1.37 14.10 -13.37
N SER A 15 -1.89 13.58 -12.24
CA SER A 15 -2.47 12.25 -12.21
C SER A 15 -3.64 12.11 -13.18
N LEU A 16 -4.47 13.15 -13.31
CA LEU A 16 -5.62 13.18 -14.23
C LEU A 16 -5.24 13.26 -15.72
N ASN A 17 -4.19 14.01 -16.07
CA ASN A 17 -3.84 14.30 -17.47
C ASN A 17 -2.76 13.37 -18.04
N THR A 18 -1.87 12.86 -17.19
CA THR A 18 -0.73 12.03 -17.60
C THR A 18 -1.07 10.54 -17.59
N HIS A 19 -1.97 10.13 -16.70
CA HIS A 19 -2.28 8.72 -16.53
C HIS A 19 -3.63 8.38 -17.17
N SER A 20 -3.56 7.54 -18.20
CA SER A 20 -4.72 6.73 -18.56
C SER A 20 -4.92 5.75 -17.41
N PHE A 21 -5.85 6.04 -16.48
CA PHE A 21 -6.30 5.10 -15.45
C PHE A 21 -7.04 3.87 -16.03
N HIS A 22 -6.98 3.69 -17.34
CA HIS A 22 -7.25 2.41 -17.93
C HIS A 22 -6.32 1.39 -17.27
N PRO A 23 -6.83 0.22 -16.87
CA PRO A 23 -5.95 -0.84 -16.42
C PRO A 23 -4.87 -1.05 -17.47
N PRO A 24 -3.63 -1.37 -17.07
CA PRO A 24 -2.62 -1.80 -18.03
C PRO A 24 -3.26 -2.85 -18.95
N PRO A 25 -2.87 -2.90 -20.25
CA PRO A 25 -3.42 -3.89 -21.17
C PRO A 25 -3.41 -5.26 -20.49
N SER A 26 -4.54 -5.97 -20.55
CA SER A 26 -4.77 -7.28 -19.89
C SER A 26 -3.68 -8.33 -20.16
N ASP A 27 -2.80 -8.07 -21.13
CA ASP A 27 -1.72 -8.96 -21.55
C ASP A 27 -0.35 -8.62 -20.91
N GLN A 28 -0.25 -7.58 -20.08
CA GLN A 28 1.00 -7.26 -19.38
C GLN A 28 1.20 -8.20 -18.17
N PRO A 29 2.34 -8.91 -18.08
CA PRO A 29 2.61 -9.78 -16.94
C PRO A 29 2.76 -8.96 -15.66
N ALA A 30 2.29 -9.51 -14.55
CA ALA A 30 2.49 -8.94 -13.23
C ALA A 30 3.99 -8.75 -12.92
N LEU A 31 4.36 -7.54 -12.51
CA LEU A 31 5.72 -7.26 -12.06
C LEU A 31 5.92 -7.75 -10.62
N PRO A 32 7.10 -8.27 -10.27
CA PRO A 32 7.40 -8.67 -8.91
C PRO A 32 7.50 -7.45 -7.97
N LEU A 33 6.98 -7.62 -6.75
CA LEU A 33 7.20 -6.70 -5.65
C LEU A 33 8.60 -6.91 -5.06
N TYR A 34 9.43 -5.87 -5.07
CA TYR A 34 10.78 -5.89 -4.52
C TYR A 34 10.88 -5.04 -3.27
N ILE A 35 11.23 -5.68 -2.14
CA ILE A 35 11.57 -5.04 -0.88
C ILE A 35 13.07 -5.25 -0.62
N PRO A 36 13.90 -4.20 -0.60
CA PRO A 36 15.32 -4.34 -0.35
C PRO A 36 15.56 -4.75 1.10
N ALA A 37 16.68 -5.44 1.37
CA ALA A 37 17.11 -5.71 2.75
C ALA A 37 17.24 -4.43 3.58
N CYS A 38 17.17 -4.56 4.90
CA CYS A 38 17.26 -3.40 5.77
C CYS A 38 18.61 -2.69 5.64
N LEU A 39 18.55 -1.38 5.43
CA LEU A 39 19.73 -0.53 5.22
C LEU A 39 20.30 0.01 6.53
N THR A 40 19.62 -0.19 7.65
CA THR A 40 20.13 0.23 8.96
C THR A 40 21.18 -0.77 9.45
N ASN A 41 22.16 -0.28 10.21
CA ASN A 41 23.16 -1.12 10.87
C ASN A 41 23.17 -0.84 12.39
N PRO A 42 22.69 -1.78 13.23
CA PRO A 42 22.12 -3.09 12.87
C PRO A 42 20.78 -2.97 12.13
N ALA A 43 20.37 -4.06 11.46
CA ALA A 43 19.07 -4.14 10.80
C ALA A 43 17.93 -3.88 11.79
N HIS A 44 16.87 -3.23 11.33
CA HIS A 44 15.71 -2.95 12.15
C HIS A 44 15.01 -4.24 12.55
N ARG A 45 14.59 -4.35 13.82
CA ARG A 45 14.01 -5.58 14.42
C ARG A 45 12.70 -6.10 13.78
N PHE A 46 12.16 -5.39 12.79
CA PHE A 46 10.96 -5.74 12.02
C PHE A 46 11.20 -5.72 10.52
N HIS A 47 12.46 -5.62 10.05
CA HIS A 47 12.77 -5.61 8.62
C HIS A 47 14.02 -6.48 8.31
N PRO A 48 13.83 -7.69 7.75
CA PRO A 48 12.56 -8.43 7.72
C PRO A 48 12.14 -8.85 9.14
N PRO A 49 10.83 -9.01 9.41
CA PRO A 49 10.36 -9.54 10.68
C PRO A 49 10.62 -11.06 10.80
N SER A 50 10.64 -11.58 12.02
CA SER A 50 10.65 -13.03 12.27
C SER A 50 9.28 -13.64 11.96
N LEU A 51 9.27 -14.90 11.52
CA LEU A 51 8.07 -15.68 11.17
C LEU A 51 7.08 -15.90 12.33
N GLU A 52 7.54 -15.78 13.57
CA GLU A 52 6.72 -16.01 14.76
C GLU A 52 6.32 -14.71 15.44
N LYS A 53 6.71 -13.56 14.88
CA LYS A 53 6.56 -12.27 15.56
C LYS A 53 5.20 -11.67 15.23
N PRO A 54 4.34 -11.43 16.23
CA PRO A 54 3.13 -10.64 16.03
C PRO A 54 3.47 -9.27 15.48
N LEU A 55 2.86 -8.91 14.34
CA LEU A 55 3.14 -7.67 13.66
C LEU A 55 1.96 -7.23 12.79
N ARG A 56 1.60 -5.95 12.90
CA ARG A 56 0.70 -5.30 11.95
C ARG A 56 1.53 -4.72 10.81
N ILE A 57 1.14 -5.02 9.57
CA ILE A 57 1.84 -4.57 8.37
C ILE A 57 0.89 -3.67 7.59
N GLN A 58 1.36 -2.49 7.24
CA GLN A 58 0.69 -1.63 6.25
C GLN A 58 1.57 -1.52 5.03
N ILE A 59 1.00 -1.82 3.86
CA ILE A 59 1.61 -1.55 2.57
C ILE A 59 0.71 -0.63 1.75
N GLU A 60 1.27 0.45 1.24
CA GLU A 60 0.50 1.47 0.52
C GLU A 60 1.30 2.13 -0.60
N GLY A 61 0.63 2.60 -1.65
CA GLY A 61 1.29 3.19 -2.80
C GLY A 61 0.36 3.76 -3.87
N PRO A 62 0.96 4.39 -4.90
CA PRO A 62 0.24 4.86 -6.08
C PRO A 62 -0.45 3.71 -6.80
N LEU A 63 -1.66 3.95 -7.28
CA LEU A 63 -2.49 2.92 -7.91
C LEU A 63 -1.83 2.32 -9.16
N LEU A 64 -1.09 3.14 -9.92
CA LEU A 64 -0.38 2.66 -11.12
C LEU A 64 0.65 1.58 -10.81
N ALA A 65 1.40 1.75 -9.71
CA ALA A 65 2.36 0.75 -9.27
C ALA A 65 1.64 -0.53 -8.83
N LEU A 66 0.50 -0.39 -8.14
CA LEU A 66 -0.34 -1.51 -7.72
C LEU A 66 -0.94 -2.29 -8.89
N GLN A 67 -1.39 -1.59 -9.94
CA GLN A 67 -1.89 -2.22 -11.16
C GLN A 67 -0.83 -3.02 -11.90
N LYS A 68 0.45 -2.61 -11.84
CA LYS A 68 1.56 -3.40 -12.39
C LYS A 68 1.86 -4.64 -11.57
N LEU A 69 1.71 -4.56 -10.24
CA LEU A 69 1.86 -5.70 -9.34
C LEU A 69 0.73 -6.73 -9.51
N LEU A 70 -0.49 -6.24 -9.73
CA LEU A 70 -1.72 -7.02 -9.72
C LEU A 70 -2.62 -6.57 -10.90
N PRO A 71 -2.24 -6.89 -12.15
CA PRO A 71 -2.96 -6.43 -13.35
C PRO A 71 -4.37 -7.02 -13.48
N GLU A 72 -4.59 -8.22 -12.94
CA GLU A 72 -5.89 -8.92 -12.96
C GLU A 72 -6.87 -8.42 -11.89
N VAL A 73 -6.40 -7.59 -10.95
CA VAL A 73 -7.24 -7.07 -9.86
C VAL A 73 -8.01 -5.85 -10.35
N SER A 74 -9.34 -5.88 -10.15
CA SER A 74 -10.16 -4.69 -10.35
C SER A 74 -10.00 -3.74 -9.17
N TRP A 75 -9.44 -2.56 -9.45
CA TRP A 75 -9.29 -1.47 -8.51
C TRP A 75 -10.45 -0.47 -8.53
N GLN A 76 -11.53 -0.81 -9.25
CA GLN A 76 -12.71 0.03 -9.33
C GLN A 76 -13.49 -0.02 -8.03
N ILE A 77 -13.78 1.16 -7.46
CA ILE A 77 -14.62 1.25 -6.26
C ILE A 77 -16.09 1.20 -6.69
N PRO A 78 -16.91 0.28 -6.15
CA PRO A 78 -18.34 0.26 -6.41
C PRO A 78 -18.98 1.61 -6.02
N LEU A 79 -19.73 2.21 -6.94
CA LEU A 79 -20.44 3.48 -6.73
C LEU A 79 -21.96 3.24 -6.71
N SER A 80 -22.66 3.87 -5.78
CA SER A 80 -24.12 3.85 -5.64
C SER A 80 -24.77 5.14 -6.17
N GLY A 81 -25.91 4.98 -6.83
CA GLY A 81 -26.87 6.05 -7.12
C GLY A 81 -26.44 7.12 -8.13
N VAL A 82 -27.35 8.09 -8.33
CA VAL A 82 -27.20 9.23 -9.28
C VAL A 82 -26.04 10.16 -8.89
N TYR A 83 -25.68 10.20 -7.61
CA TYR A 83 -24.61 11.04 -7.06
C TYR A 83 -23.21 10.40 -7.10
N ARG A 84 -23.09 9.14 -7.58
CA ARG A 84 -21.82 8.39 -7.64
C ARG A 84 -21.10 8.39 -6.28
N ALA A 85 -21.80 8.20 -5.17
CA ALA A 85 -21.16 8.03 -3.87
C ALA A 85 -20.63 6.58 -3.75
N PRO A 86 -19.52 6.31 -3.04
CA PRO A 86 -19.13 4.92 -2.77
C PRO A 86 -20.30 4.17 -2.14
N VAL A 87 -20.57 2.95 -2.61
CA VAL A 87 -21.64 2.12 -2.00
C VAL A 87 -21.30 1.95 -0.53
N ALA A 88 -22.23 2.34 0.36
CA ALA A 88 -22.06 2.16 1.81
C ALA A 88 -21.81 0.69 2.18
N ASP A 89 -22.39 -0.23 1.39
CA ASP A 89 -22.28 -1.68 1.48
C ASP A 89 -21.21 -2.28 0.54
N ALA A 90 -20.20 -1.51 0.12
CA ALA A 90 -19.05 -2.16 -0.54
C ALA A 90 -18.44 -3.14 0.49
N THR A 91 -18.65 -4.44 0.28
CA THR A 91 -18.26 -5.48 1.23
C THR A 91 -16.76 -5.36 1.49
N PHE A 92 -16.40 -5.10 2.75
CA PHE A 92 -15.01 -5.17 3.17
C PHE A 92 -14.59 -6.65 3.28
N PRO A 93 -13.38 -7.00 2.84
CA PRO A 93 -12.40 -6.16 2.15
C PRO A 93 -12.72 -5.99 0.65
N LEU A 94 -12.24 -4.91 0.03
CA LEU A 94 -12.27 -4.74 -1.43
C LEU A 94 -11.35 -5.78 -2.09
N ALA A 95 -11.63 -6.13 -3.36
CA ALA A 95 -10.89 -7.18 -4.07
C ALA A 95 -9.36 -6.99 -4.06
N GLY A 96 -8.87 -5.76 -4.13
CA GLY A 96 -7.43 -5.48 -4.12
C GLY A 96 -6.74 -5.60 -2.76
N GLY A 97 -7.47 -5.50 -1.64
CA GLY A 97 -6.90 -5.58 -0.30
C GLY A 97 -6.27 -6.94 -0.01
N PRO A 98 -7.02 -8.05 -0.08
CA PRO A 98 -6.50 -9.39 0.17
C PRO A 98 -5.36 -9.78 -0.76
N GLU A 99 -5.45 -9.42 -2.05
CA GLU A 99 -4.42 -9.74 -3.04
C GLU A 99 -3.11 -8.98 -2.76
N LEU A 100 -3.20 -7.69 -2.41
CA LEU A 100 -2.04 -6.90 -2.03
C LEU A 100 -1.44 -7.37 -0.70
N ALA A 101 -2.28 -7.73 0.27
CA ALA A 101 -1.83 -8.28 1.55
C ALA A 101 -1.09 -9.60 1.35
N ALA A 102 -1.64 -10.53 0.55
CA ALA A 102 -1.03 -11.81 0.25
C ALA A 102 0.29 -11.65 -0.52
N LEU A 103 0.36 -10.73 -1.49
CA LEU A 103 1.60 -10.40 -2.18
C LEU A 103 2.66 -9.88 -1.21
N ALA A 104 2.31 -8.89 -0.38
CA ALA A 104 3.24 -8.32 0.60
C ALA A 104 3.69 -9.36 1.63
N PHE A 105 2.78 -10.20 2.12
CA PHE A 105 3.07 -11.29 3.04
C PHE A 105 4.13 -12.23 2.47
N ARG A 106 3.93 -12.70 1.22
CA ARG A 106 4.87 -13.58 0.53
C ARG A 106 6.23 -12.94 0.34
N THR A 107 6.27 -11.65 0.00
CA THR A 107 7.54 -10.93 -0.17
C THR A 107 8.27 -10.73 1.17
N VAL A 108 7.54 -10.44 2.25
CA VAL A 108 8.12 -10.16 3.58
C VAL A 108 8.58 -11.43 4.30
N TYR A 109 7.79 -12.49 4.25
CA TYR A 109 8.04 -13.74 4.98
C TYR A 109 8.60 -14.87 4.12
N HIS A 110 8.74 -14.66 2.81
CA HIS A 110 9.26 -15.64 1.85
C HIS A 110 8.50 -16.97 1.84
N ARG A 111 7.18 -16.92 2.09
CA ARG A 111 6.27 -18.08 2.05
C ARG A 111 4.83 -17.65 1.82
N ASP A 112 4.01 -18.57 1.33
CA ASP A 112 2.57 -18.38 1.24
C ASP A 112 1.89 -18.33 2.62
N VAL A 113 0.70 -17.72 2.64
CA VAL A 113 -0.21 -17.73 3.79
C VAL A 113 -0.71 -19.15 4.02
N ARG A 114 -0.70 -19.58 5.27
CA ARG A 114 -1.10 -20.92 5.72
C ARG A 114 -2.50 -20.86 6.30
N ALA A 115 -3.41 -21.59 5.68
CA ALA A 115 -4.81 -21.66 6.13
C ALA A 115 -4.99 -22.44 7.45
N ASP A 116 -4.02 -23.28 7.81
CA ASP A 116 -4.01 -24.07 9.06
C ASP A 116 -3.46 -23.30 10.27
N VAL A 117 -3.02 -22.06 10.08
CA VAL A 117 -2.48 -21.21 11.15
C VAL A 117 -3.42 -20.04 11.39
N ASP A 118 -4.07 -20.06 12.55
CA ASP A 118 -4.93 -18.96 12.98
C ASP A 118 -4.14 -17.66 13.05
N GLY A 119 -4.68 -16.61 12.43
CA GLY A 119 -4.05 -15.30 12.40
C GLY A 119 -2.81 -15.20 11.50
N ASP A 120 -2.53 -16.18 10.63
CA ASP A 120 -1.34 -16.12 9.76
C ASP A 120 -1.33 -14.87 8.87
N MET A 121 -2.50 -14.48 8.35
CA MET A 121 -2.70 -13.18 7.73
C MET A 121 -4.17 -12.77 7.87
N VAL A 122 -4.44 -11.60 8.46
CA VAL A 122 -5.82 -11.08 8.63
C VAL A 122 -5.88 -9.65 8.14
N VAL A 123 -6.65 -9.38 7.08
CA VAL A 123 -6.86 -8.00 6.59
C VAL A 123 -7.69 -7.21 7.61
N ARG A 124 -7.20 -6.03 8.00
CA ARG A 124 -7.78 -5.20 9.07
C ARG A 124 -8.30 -3.84 8.59
N ASP A 125 -7.66 -3.22 7.61
CA ASP A 125 -8.07 -1.91 7.10
C ASP A 125 -7.60 -1.67 5.66
N GLU A 126 -8.25 -0.75 4.97
CA GLU A 126 -7.94 -0.34 3.60
C GLU A 126 -7.97 1.19 3.47
N TYR A 127 -6.84 1.76 3.06
CA TYR A 127 -6.71 3.18 2.77
C TYR A 127 -6.97 3.48 1.30
N ARG A 128 -7.73 4.55 1.03
CA ARG A 128 -8.10 5.02 -0.31
C ARG A 128 -7.78 6.50 -0.44
N GLY A 129 -6.77 6.84 -1.25
CA GLY A 129 -6.47 8.21 -1.65
C GLY A 129 -7.39 8.63 -2.78
N TRP A 130 -8.40 9.44 -2.46
CA TRP A 130 -9.38 9.92 -3.44
C TRP A 130 -8.87 11.14 -4.19
N LEU A 131 -8.91 11.08 -5.53
CA LEU A 131 -8.61 12.19 -6.41
C LEU A 131 -9.82 13.14 -6.47
N ARG A 132 -9.76 14.25 -5.72
CA ARG A 132 -10.89 15.18 -5.58
C ARG A 132 -11.21 15.94 -6.87
N GLU A 133 -10.20 16.12 -7.71
CA GLU A 133 -10.18 16.89 -8.94
C GLU A 133 -10.79 16.12 -10.11
N ALA A 134 -10.88 14.78 -10.01
CA ALA A 134 -11.53 13.93 -11.00
C ALA A 134 -13.07 13.99 -10.97
N ARG A 135 -13.66 14.77 -10.03
CA ARG A 135 -15.12 14.91 -9.92
C ARG A 135 -15.72 15.41 -11.25
N PRO A 136 -16.82 14.78 -11.72
CA PRO A 136 -17.73 13.89 -10.99
C PRO A 136 -17.33 12.40 -11.00
N MET A 137 -16.18 12.02 -11.57
CA MET A 137 -15.69 10.65 -11.49
C MET A 137 -14.95 10.45 -10.16
N LEU A 138 -15.51 9.62 -9.28
CA LEU A 138 -14.79 9.21 -8.07
C LEU A 138 -13.70 8.22 -8.47
N MET A 139 -12.45 8.65 -8.32
CA MET A 139 -11.28 7.85 -8.65
C MET A 139 -10.32 7.87 -7.47
N ILE A 140 -9.62 6.76 -7.29
CA ILE A 140 -8.48 6.68 -6.39
C ILE A 140 -7.21 6.73 -7.23
N ASP A 141 -6.18 7.41 -6.72
CA ASP A 141 -4.83 7.40 -7.28
C ASP A 141 -3.82 6.74 -6.32
N TYR A 142 -4.29 6.38 -5.12
CA TYR A 142 -3.48 5.77 -4.07
C TYR A 142 -4.33 4.75 -3.30
N TYR A 143 -3.72 3.63 -2.97
CA TYR A 143 -4.38 2.58 -2.19
C TYR A 143 -3.40 1.94 -1.21
N GLY A 144 -3.91 1.47 -0.09
CA GLY A 144 -3.14 0.72 0.88
C GLY A 144 -3.98 -0.31 1.60
N VAL A 145 -3.33 -1.36 2.06
CA VAL A 145 -3.94 -2.39 2.91
C VAL A 145 -3.13 -2.53 4.20
N THR A 146 -3.86 -2.69 5.29
CA THR A 146 -3.31 -3.03 6.61
C THR A 146 -3.76 -4.45 6.95
N PHE A 147 -2.82 -5.31 7.31
CA PHE A 147 -3.12 -6.68 7.75
C PHE A 147 -2.26 -7.05 8.97
N ASP A 148 -2.77 -7.98 9.76
CA ASP A 148 -2.09 -8.54 10.91
C ASP A 148 -1.46 -9.89 10.57
N HIS A 149 -0.28 -10.14 11.14
CA HIS A 149 0.33 -11.46 11.24
C HIS A 149 0.47 -11.81 12.72
N LEU A 150 -0.22 -12.85 13.18
CA LEU A 150 -0.20 -13.40 14.54
C LEU A 150 -0.50 -12.37 15.66
N VAL A 151 -1.14 -11.25 15.32
CA VAL A 151 -1.56 -10.24 16.31
C VAL A 151 -2.77 -10.79 17.08
N PRO A 152 -2.74 -10.82 18.43
CA PRO A 152 -3.90 -11.19 19.22
C PRO A 152 -5.11 -10.30 18.89
N ILE A 153 -6.30 -10.88 18.87
CA ILE A 153 -7.53 -10.16 18.47
C ILE A 153 -7.84 -8.96 19.37
N ASP A 154 -7.41 -9.01 20.63
CA ASP A 154 -7.60 -7.99 21.67
C ASP A 154 -6.44 -6.98 21.74
N ASP A 155 -5.38 -7.15 20.96
CA ASP A 155 -4.29 -6.18 20.89
C ASP A 155 -4.65 -5.02 19.95
N THR A 156 -5.03 -3.89 20.54
CA THR A 156 -5.40 -2.66 19.82
C THR A 156 -4.22 -1.77 19.44
N ASP A 157 -3.01 -2.06 19.95
CA ASP A 157 -1.82 -1.25 19.72
C ASP A 157 -0.57 -2.12 19.42
N PRO A 158 -0.62 -3.04 18.43
CA PRO A 158 0.53 -3.86 18.08
C PRO A 158 1.68 -3.01 17.51
N GLU A 159 2.86 -3.63 17.41
CA GLU A 159 3.95 -3.05 16.62
C GLU A 159 3.60 -3.03 15.13
N VAL A 160 4.12 -2.03 14.41
CA VAL A 160 3.75 -1.79 13.01
C VAL A 160 4.98 -1.76 12.11
N LEU A 161 4.90 -2.46 10.99
CA LEU A 161 5.79 -2.31 9.85
C LEU A 161 5.04 -1.60 8.72
N GLN A 162 5.38 -0.33 8.49
CA GLN A 162 4.88 0.41 7.32
C GLN A 162 5.84 0.27 6.13
N ILE A 163 5.28 -0.01 4.95
CA ILE A 163 5.99 -0.20 3.69
C ILE A 163 5.33 0.70 2.65
N ASN A 164 6.11 1.56 2.00
CA ASN A 164 5.59 2.41 0.92
C ASN A 164 6.08 1.89 -0.42
N ILE A 165 5.15 1.61 -1.33
CA ILE A 165 5.43 1.36 -2.74
C ILE A 165 5.80 2.69 -3.40
N VAL A 166 6.86 2.66 -4.18
CA VAL A 166 7.46 3.82 -4.83
C VAL A 166 7.30 3.67 -6.33
N GLU A 167 6.62 4.63 -6.94
CA GLU A 167 6.53 4.66 -8.40
C GLU A 167 7.75 5.36 -9.00
N ILE A 168 8.37 4.70 -9.98
CA ILE A 168 9.66 5.12 -10.58
C ILE A 168 9.48 5.57 -12.03
N GLU A 169 8.55 4.97 -12.76
CA GLU A 169 8.40 5.21 -14.21
C GLU A 169 7.92 6.61 -14.54
N ASP A 170 7.15 7.23 -13.65
CA ASP A 170 6.53 8.54 -13.88
C ASP A 170 7.57 9.67 -13.98
N ASP A 171 8.59 9.67 -13.11
CA ASP A 171 9.58 10.74 -13.01
C ASP A 171 11.03 10.27 -13.20
N GLY A 172 11.22 9.03 -13.65
CA GLY A 172 12.56 8.44 -13.77
C GLY A 172 13.27 8.31 -12.43
N GLY A 173 12.54 8.02 -11.35
CA GLY A 173 13.10 7.79 -10.02
C GLY A 173 13.53 9.04 -9.25
N VAL A 174 13.15 10.24 -9.70
CA VAL A 174 13.50 11.51 -9.01
C VAL A 174 12.95 11.52 -7.58
N TYR A 175 11.67 11.18 -7.40
CA TYR A 175 11.05 11.06 -6.09
C TYR A 175 11.73 9.97 -5.25
N ALA A 176 11.99 8.81 -5.84
CA ALA A 176 12.62 7.68 -5.16
C ALA A 176 13.99 8.09 -4.59
N ASN A 177 14.84 8.72 -5.39
CA ASN A 177 16.17 9.19 -4.98
C ASN A 177 16.10 10.36 -3.97
N MET A 178 15.07 11.20 -4.07
CA MET A 178 14.86 12.30 -3.12
C MET A 178 14.59 11.78 -1.70
N TYR A 179 13.74 10.76 -1.54
CA TYR A 179 13.24 10.33 -0.23
C TYR A 179 13.85 9.04 0.32
N ASN A 180 14.63 8.31 -0.47
CA ASN A 180 15.34 7.13 -0.01
C ASN A 180 16.84 7.42 0.20
N PRO A 181 17.50 6.76 1.16
CA PRO A 181 18.93 6.93 1.47
C PRO A 181 19.85 6.13 0.54
N PHE A 182 19.32 5.56 -0.54
CA PHE A 182 20.05 4.76 -1.51
C PHE A 182 19.68 5.21 -2.92
N ASP A 183 20.61 5.02 -3.86
CA ASP A 183 20.40 5.35 -5.25
C ASP A 183 19.47 4.31 -5.90
N VAL A 184 18.46 4.81 -6.59
CA VAL A 184 17.49 4.05 -7.36
C VAL A 184 17.79 4.30 -8.83
N ASP A 185 18.39 3.32 -9.50
CA ASP A 185 18.58 3.34 -10.96
C ASP A 185 17.27 2.93 -11.66
N PRO A 186 16.60 3.83 -12.41
CA PRO A 186 15.36 3.50 -13.10
C PRO A 186 15.49 2.30 -14.04
N ALA A 187 16.66 2.09 -14.65
CA ALA A 187 16.88 0.96 -15.56
C ALA A 187 16.76 -0.41 -14.87
N GLU A 188 16.88 -0.49 -13.54
CA GLU A 188 16.66 -1.71 -12.78
C GLU A 188 15.18 -2.01 -12.50
N TYR A 189 14.31 -1.00 -12.51
CA TYR A 189 12.93 -1.11 -12.02
C TYR A 189 11.91 -1.01 -13.14
N ILE A 190 12.08 -0.07 -14.08
CA ILE A 190 11.13 0.19 -15.17
C ILE A 190 10.86 -1.10 -15.95
N GLY A 191 9.58 -1.51 -16.00
CA GLY A 191 9.13 -2.74 -16.65
C GLY A 191 9.68 -4.05 -16.08
N LYS A 192 10.38 -4.04 -14.93
CA LYS A 192 11.09 -5.20 -14.37
C LYS A 192 10.61 -5.60 -12.98
N LYS A 193 10.43 -4.63 -12.08
CA LYS A 193 10.05 -4.85 -10.67
C LYS A 193 9.54 -3.56 -10.05
N VAL A 194 8.62 -3.66 -9.11
CA VAL A 194 8.10 -2.50 -8.38
C VAL A 194 8.81 -2.38 -7.04
N LEU A 195 9.37 -1.21 -6.74
CA LEU A 195 10.08 -0.95 -5.49
C LEU A 195 9.08 -0.68 -4.35
N ALA A 196 9.28 -1.34 -3.22
CA ALA A 196 8.61 -1.02 -1.98
C ALA A 196 9.63 -0.87 -0.85
N VAL A 197 9.57 0.22 -0.11
CA VAL A 197 10.58 0.59 0.88
C VAL A 197 9.95 0.65 2.27
N PRO A 198 10.38 -0.23 3.19
CA PRO A 198 9.97 -0.13 4.58
C PRO A 198 10.40 1.18 5.19
N ARG A 199 9.59 1.72 6.10
CA ARG A 199 9.79 3.06 6.66
C ARG A 199 11.15 3.25 7.34
N CYS A 200 11.69 2.20 7.97
CA CYS A 200 13.01 2.22 8.58
C CYS A 200 14.15 2.49 7.58
N CYS A 201 13.91 2.27 6.28
CA CYS A 201 14.86 2.47 5.19
C CYS A 201 14.58 3.75 4.37
N GLN A 202 13.75 4.67 4.87
CA GLN A 202 13.45 5.95 4.20
C GLN A 202 14.12 7.11 4.95
N LYS A 203 14.38 8.24 4.27
CA LYS A 203 14.91 9.46 4.92
C LYS A 203 13.91 10.06 5.92
N ARG A 204 12.61 9.95 5.65
CA ARG A 204 11.54 10.41 6.54
C ARG A 204 11.38 9.44 7.71
N LYS A 205 11.45 9.96 8.93
CA LYS A 205 11.23 9.17 10.16
C LYS A 205 9.73 8.93 10.36
N GLY A 206 9.35 7.66 10.49
CA GLY A 206 7.98 7.22 10.72
C GLY A 206 7.50 7.26 12.17
N THR A 207 7.84 8.30 12.93
CA THR A 207 7.58 8.30 14.39
C THR A 207 6.10 8.25 14.77
N THR A 208 5.20 8.59 13.84
CA THR A 208 3.75 8.55 14.03
C THR A 208 3.08 7.35 13.40
N ASP A 209 3.84 6.50 12.68
CA ASP A 209 3.27 5.51 11.78
C ASP A 209 2.53 4.41 12.56
N ARG A 210 3.12 3.89 13.65
CA ARG A 210 2.45 2.93 14.54
C ARG A 210 1.09 3.44 15.03
N ARG A 211 1.06 4.64 15.60
CA ARG A 211 -0.17 5.26 16.10
C ARG A 211 -1.19 5.44 14.98
N ARG A 212 -0.80 6.04 13.85
CA ARG A 212 -1.71 6.31 12.73
C ARG A 212 -2.34 5.02 12.19
N VAL A 213 -1.56 3.96 12.04
CA VAL A 213 -2.03 2.67 11.52
C VAL A 213 -2.97 1.99 12.52
N ASN A 214 -2.61 1.96 13.81
CA ASN A 214 -3.47 1.37 14.84
C ASN A 214 -4.77 2.15 15.01
N ASP A 215 -4.72 3.48 15.02
CA ASP A 215 -5.91 4.34 15.12
C ASP A 215 -6.88 4.12 13.93
N ALA A 216 -6.35 3.91 12.72
CA ALA A 216 -7.16 3.64 11.53
C ALA A 216 -7.92 2.30 11.65
N VAL A 217 -7.23 1.24 12.06
CA VAL A 217 -7.85 -0.07 12.32
C VAL A 217 -8.90 0.03 13.42
N ASN A 218 -8.56 0.64 14.55
CA ASN A 218 -9.49 0.78 15.68
C ASN A 218 -10.74 1.58 15.30
N ALA A 219 -10.59 2.63 14.47
CA ALA A 219 -11.72 3.43 13.99
C ALA A 219 -12.62 2.66 13.00
N LYS A 220 -12.07 1.68 12.26
CA LYS A 220 -12.86 0.78 11.41
C LYS A 220 -13.61 -0.25 12.26
N ASP A 221 -12.90 -0.93 13.16
CA ASP A 221 -13.49 -1.95 14.05
C ASP A 221 -14.65 -1.36 14.87
N ALA A 222 -14.50 -0.11 15.36
CA ALA A 222 -15.57 0.59 16.06
C ALA A 222 -16.82 0.88 15.20
N LYS A 223 -16.67 1.07 13.87
CA LYS A 223 -17.81 1.26 12.96
C LYS A 223 -18.53 -0.06 12.69
N ASP A 224 -17.78 -1.14 12.56
CA ASP A 224 -18.34 -2.47 12.36
C ASP A 224 -19.18 -2.89 13.59
N CYS A 225 -18.72 -2.60 14.82
CA CYS A 225 -19.47 -2.90 16.05
C CYS A 225 -20.74 -2.06 16.27
N VAL A 226 -20.91 -0.93 15.57
CA VAL A 226 -22.09 -0.05 15.69
C VAL A 226 -23.14 -0.38 14.60
N GLY A 227 -22.78 -1.20 13.61
CA GLY A 227 -23.63 -1.60 12.49
C GLY A 227 -24.37 -2.94 12.66
N GLU A 228 -24.20 -3.63 13.79
CA GLU A 228 -24.98 -4.80 14.22
C GLU A 228 -26.11 -4.41 15.20
#